data_AF-A0A2N3Y328-F1
#
_entry.id   AF-A0A2N3Y328-F1
#
_cell.length_a   1.000
_cell.length_b   1.000
_cell.length_c   1.000
_cell.angle_alpha   90.00
_cell.angle_beta   90.00
_cell.angle_gamma   90.00
#
_symmetry.space_group_name_H-M   'P 1'
#
loop_
_entity.id
_entity.type
_entity.pdbx_description
1 polymer ?
#
loop_
_entity_poly.entity_id
_entity_poly.type
_entity_poly.pdbx_seq_one_letter_code
_entity_poly.pdbx_strand_id
1 'polypeptide(L)'
;MRGGYLGGTGRGRGGRIAVRGVVAPGLKSGVVCGDRRWELMGNRPSAQELAAAEGVRIPDVLSPGLRVLFCGINPGLWSGATGFHFARPGNRFWPALHASGFTPRLLRPDEQAELPGLGLGISNFVARASARAAELSDEELRAGGLALVAKVRRFRPEWVAVVGITAYRVAFGERRATVGRQDRRIEGAGVWVLPNPSGLNAHWTAGTLAAEFRQLRQVAMGDETPQQGLGGSGG
;
A
#
# COMPACT_ATOMS: atom_id res chain seq x y z
N MET A 1 10.57 34.85 61.04
CA MET A 1 10.67 33.57 61.78
C MET A 1 10.12 32.46 60.89
N ARG A 2 10.88 31.35 60.76
CA ARG A 2 10.52 29.92 60.50
C ARG A 2 9.31 29.64 59.59
N GLY A 3 9.32 28.79 58.56
CA GLY A 3 10.11 27.65 58.06
C GLY A 3 9.21 27.04 56.95
N GLY A 4 9.67 26.45 55.86
CA GLY A 4 10.46 25.22 55.76
C GLY A 4 9.58 24.02 55.35
N TYR A 5 9.84 23.49 54.14
CA TYR A 5 9.82 22.07 53.71
C TYR A 5 8.74 21.44 52.78
N LEU A 6 9.28 20.79 51.73
CA LEU A 6 8.86 19.63 50.90
C LEU A 6 7.65 19.83 49.97
N GLY A 7 7.64 19.44 48.69
CA GLY A 7 8.46 18.51 47.90
C GLY A 7 7.49 17.77 46.94
N GLY A 8 7.75 17.73 45.64
CA GLY A 8 6.83 17.04 44.72
C GLY A 8 7.16 17.19 43.23
N THR A 9 8.03 16.31 42.74
CA THR A 9 8.34 16.13 41.32
C THR A 9 7.16 15.52 40.56
N GLY A 10 6.62 16.20 39.56
CA GLY A 10 5.58 15.68 38.67
C GLY A 10 6.04 15.63 37.22
N ARG A 11 6.70 14.54 36.80
CA ARG A 11 6.90 14.21 35.38
C ARG A 11 5.53 13.87 34.77
N GLY A 12 4.96 14.78 33.99
CA GLY A 12 3.80 14.52 33.14
C GLY A 12 4.18 13.55 32.02
N ARG A 13 3.92 12.26 32.22
CA ARG A 13 4.09 11.22 31.20
C ARG A 13 3.10 11.47 30.07
N GLY A 14 3.61 11.65 28.86
CA GLY A 14 2.83 11.57 27.63
C GLY A 14 2.14 10.21 27.54
N GLY A 15 0.82 10.22 27.73
CA GLY A 15 -0.03 9.06 27.50
C GLY A 15 -0.06 8.73 26.02
N ARG A 16 0.69 7.72 25.59
CA ARG A 16 0.46 7.05 24.31
C ARG A 16 -0.86 6.31 24.43
N ILE A 17 -1.88 6.78 23.74
CA ILE A 17 -3.07 5.98 23.47
C ILE A 17 -2.63 4.91 22.47
N ALA A 18 -2.37 3.71 22.97
CA ALA A 18 -2.20 2.53 22.13
C ALA A 18 -3.57 2.20 21.51
N VAL A 19 -3.73 2.48 20.21
CA VAL A 19 -4.86 1.96 19.44
C VAL A 19 -4.62 0.45 19.30
N ARG A 20 -5.29 -0.34 20.14
CA ARG A 20 -5.32 -1.80 20.01
C ARG A 20 -6.09 -2.14 18.73
N GLY A 21 -5.37 -2.43 17.65
CA GLY A 21 -5.92 -3.12 16.50
C GLY A 21 -6.33 -4.52 16.95
N VAL A 22 -7.60 -4.86 16.80
CA VAL A 22 -8.08 -6.23 16.96
C VAL A 22 -7.57 -7.02 15.76
N VAL A 23 -6.46 -7.74 15.95
CA VAL A 23 -6.00 -8.75 14.98
C VAL A 23 -6.68 -10.05 15.39
N ALA A 24 -7.51 -10.62 14.51
CA ALA A 24 -8.09 -11.94 14.75
C ALA A 24 -6.95 -12.98 14.89
N PRO A 25 -6.92 -13.80 15.95
CA PRO A 25 -5.83 -14.72 16.19
C PRO A 25 -5.96 -15.99 15.35
N GLY A 26 -4.84 -16.41 14.75
CA GLY A 26 -4.61 -17.77 14.29
C GLY A 26 -4.72 -17.97 12.78
N LEU A 27 -3.59 -17.97 12.07
CA LEU A 27 -3.49 -18.66 10.78
C LEU A 27 -2.09 -19.28 10.65
N LYS A 28 -2.06 -20.58 10.31
CA LYS A 28 -0.81 -21.34 10.08
C LYS A 28 -0.28 -21.04 8.68
N SER A 29 1.03 -20.81 8.55
CA SER A 29 1.69 -20.45 7.30
C SER A 29 1.71 -21.60 6.29
N GLY A 30 1.31 -21.33 5.04
CA GLY A 30 1.69 -22.16 3.89
C GLY A 30 0.57 -22.42 2.88
N VAL A 31 0.15 -21.42 2.09
CA VAL A 31 -0.64 -21.60 0.84
C VAL A 31 -0.41 -20.41 -0.11
N VAL A 32 -0.31 -20.71 -1.40
CA VAL A 32 -0.13 -19.78 -2.55
C VAL A 32 -1.45 -19.07 -2.88
N CYS A 33 -1.44 -17.75 -3.04
CA CYS A 33 -2.62 -16.96 -3.45
C CYS A 33 -3.14 -17.40 -4.83
N GLY A 34 -4.38 -17.87 -4.88
CA GLY A 34 -5.04 -18.45 -6.06
C GLY A 34 -5.71 -19.81 -5.79
N ASP A 35 -5.39 -20.45 -4.66
CA ASP A 35 -5.93 -21.74 -4.28
C ASP A 35 -7.28 -21.62 -3.56
N ARG A 36 -8.28 -22.43 -3.94
CA ARG A 36 -9.61 -22.51 -3.29
C ARG A 36 -9.51 -22.79 -1.79
N ARG A 37 -8.34 -23.24 -1.31
CA ARG A 37 -8.02 -23.45 0.10
C ARG A 37 -8.18 -22.21 0.98
N TRP A 38 -7.83 -21.00 0.53
CA TRP A 38 -8.05 -19.78 1.33
C TRP A 38 -9.54 -19.55 1.61
N GLU A 39 -10.38 -19.81 0.61
CA GLU A 39 -11.84 -19.72 0.74
C GLU A 39 -12.41 -20.85 1.62
N LEU A 40 -11.77 -22.03 1.61
CA LEU A 40 -12.16 -23.19 2.41
C LEU A 40 -11.70 -23.11 3.88
N MET A 41 -10.71 -22.28 4.23
CA MET A 41 -10.23 -22.08 5.61
C MET A 41 -11.04 -21.04 6.41
N GLY A 42 -12.26 -20.69 5.99
CA GLY A 42 -13.16 -19.82 6.76
C GLY A 42 -12.86 -18.31 6.68
N ASN A 43 -11.91 -17.89 5.85
CA ASN A 43 -11.53 -16.47 5.69
C ASN A 43 -12.34 -15.72 4.62
N ARG A 44 -13.43 -16.31 4.14
CA ARG A 44 -14.37 -15.63 3.26
C ARG A 44 -15.39 -14.88 4.12
N PRO A 45 -15.40 -13.54 4.09
CA PRO A 45 -16.41 -12.79 4.81
C PRO A 45 -17.81 -13.16 4.30
N SER A 46 -18.74 -13.33 5.24
CA SER A 46 -20.16 -13.44 4.97
C SER A 46 -20.69 -12.15 4.33
N ALA A 47 -21.87 -12.23 3.72
CA ALA A 47 -22.52 -11.04 3.16
C ALA A 47 -22.76 -9.95 4.22
N GLN A 48 -23.08 -10.35 5.46
CA GLN A 48 -23.26 -9.44 6.58
C GLN A 48 -21.96 -8.74 6.97
N GLU A 49 -20.84 -9.47 7.04
CA GLU A 49 -19.52 -8.89 7.33
C GLU A 49 -19.06 -7.93 6.22
N LEU A 50 -19.32 -8.26 4.95
CA LEU A 50 -19.03 -7.34 3.84
C LEU A 50 -19.88 -6.06 3.93
N ALA A 51 -21.16 -6.17 4.29
CA ALA A 51 -22.01 -4.99 4.49
C ALA A 51 -21.54 -4.15 5.69
N ALA A 52 -21.15 -4.80 6.79
CA ALA A 52 -20.62 -4.14 7.98
C ALA A 52 -19.22 -3.52 7.75
N ALA A 53 -18.51 -3.92 6.70
CA ALA A 53 -17.20 -3.38 6.36
C ALA A 53 -17.27 -2.00 5.70
N GLU A 54 -18.42 -1.53 5.24
CA GLU A 54 -18.55 -0.19 4.66
C GLU A 54 -18.10 0.88 5.67
N GLY A 55 -17.21 1.79 5.26
CA GLY A 55 -16.67 2.82 6.14
C GLY A 55 -15.55 2.36 7.08
N VAL A 56 -15.33 1.05 7.25
CA VAL A 56 -14.26 0.51 8.11
C VAL A 56 -12.89 0.93 7.58
N ARG A 57 -12.00 1.29 8.51
CA ARG A 57 -10.61 1.64 8.19
C ARG A 57 -9.69 0.47 8.47
N ILE A 58 -8.74 0.22 7.58
CA ILE A 58 -7.68 -0.78 7.80
C ILE A 58 -6.36 -0.08 8.17
N PRO A 59 -5.54 -0.67 9.06
CA PRO A 59 -4.24 -0.11 9.39
C PRO A 59 -3.29 -0.07 8.19
N ASP A 60 -2.48 0.97 8.10
CA ASP A 60 -1.36 0.99 7.15
C ASP A 60 -0.27 0.00 7.58
N VAL A 61 0.47 -0.52 6.60
CA VAL A 61 1.68 -1.32 6.80
C VAL A 61 2.88 -0.42 6.51
N LEU A 62 3.45 0.18 7.56
CA LEU A 62 4.49 1.20 7.44
C LEU A 62 5.62 0.98 8.45
N SER A 63 6.84 1.29 8.01
CA SER A 63 8.05 1.39 8.84
C SER A 63 8.89 2.55 8.31
N PRO A 64 9.81 3.15 9.08
CA PRO A 64 10.87 3.98 8.52
C PRO A 64 11.75 3.18 7.54
N GLY A 65 12.36 3.86 6.57
CA GLY A 65 13.36 3.28 5.67
C GLY A 65 12.81 2.34 4.60
N LEU A 66 11.55 2.53 4.20
CA LEU A 66 10.98 1.77 3.09
C LEU A 66 11.65 2.13 1.76
N ARG A 67 11.90 1.13 0.94
CA ARG A 67 12.35 1.33 -0.44
C ARG A 67 11.17 1.65 -1.34
N VAL A 68 10.03 1.00 -1.13
CA VAL A 68 8.78 1.30 -1.86
C VAL A 68 7.59 1.34 -0.89
N LEU A 69 6.82 2.43 -0.94
CA LEU A 69 5.48 2.53 -0.37
C LEU A 69 4.44 2.37 -1.49
N PHE A 70 3.71 1.25 -1.50
CA PHE A 70 2.54 1.09 -2.37
C PHE A 70 1.34 1.82 -1.76
N CYS A 71 0.71 2.67 -2.56
CA CYS A 71 -0.49 3.41 -2.17
C CYS A 71 -1.66 3.01 -3.07
N GLY A 72 -2.61 2.25 -2.52
CA GLY A 72 -3.88 1.98 -3.17
C GLY A 72 -4.84 3.17 -3.12
N ILE A 73 -6.01 3.02 -3.74
CA ILE A 73 -7.03 4.06 -3.76
C ILE A 73 -7.76 4.09 -2.41
N ASN A 74 -8.47 3.00 -2.12
CA ASN A 74 -9.15 2.74 -0.87
C ASN A 74 -9.35 1.22 -0.68
N PRO A 75 -9.57 0.76 0.55
CA PRO A 75 -9.93 -0.64 0.79
C PRO A 75 -11.26 -0.98 0.10
N GLY A 76 -11.34 -2.14 -0.56
CA GLY A 76 -12.64 -2.72 -0.90
C GLY A 76 -13.30 -3.35 0.34
N LEU A 77 -14.59 -3.65 0.29
CA LEU A 77 -15.32 -4.31 1.40
C LEU A 77 -14.63 -5.57 1.94
N TRP A 78 -14.00 -6.37 1.08
CA TRP A 78 -13.24 -7.55 1.53
C TRP A 78 -12.05 -7.17 2.39
N SER A 79 -11.30 -6.14 1.97
CA SER A 79 -10.20 -5.61 2.77
C SER A 79 -10.69 -5.01 4.07
N GLY A 80 -11.83 -4.28 4.05
CA GLY A 80 -12.47 -3.77 5.26
C GLY A 80 -12.86 -4.88 6.24
N ALA A 81 -13.49 -5.95 5.77
CA ALA A 81 -13.92 -7.08 6.60
C ALA A 81 -12.75 -7.90 7.16
N THR A 82 -11.65 -8.04 6.40
CA THR A 82 -10.51 -8.87 6.80
C THR A 82 -9.39 -8.09 7.50
N GLY A 83 -9.37 -6.76 7.37
CA GLY A 83 -8.27 -5.91 7.85
C GLY A 83 -7.00 -5.96 6.98
N PHE A 84 -7.02 -6.68 5.85
CA PHE A 84 -5.86 -6.89 5.00
C PHE A 84 -5.96 -6.14 3.66
N HIS A 85 -4.84 -5.57 3.21
CA HIS A 85 -4.76 -4.84 1.96
C HIS A 85 -4.92 -5.79 0.76
N PHE A 86 -5.66 -5.35 -0.26
CA PHE A 86 -5.88 -6.09 -1.51
C PHE A 86 -6.37 -7.53 -1.33
N ALA A 87 -7.24 -7.78 -0.34
CA ALA A 87 -7.61 -9.12 0.13
C ALA A 87 -8.65 -9.85 -0.73
N ARG A 88 -9.38 -9.13 -1.60
CA ARG A 88 -10.44 -9.73 -2.43
C ARG A 88 -9.84 -10.80 -3.38
N PRO A 89 -10.38 -12.03 -3.42
CA PRO A 89 -10.03 -13.02 -4.43
C PRO A 89 -10.11 -12.44 -5.85
N GLY A 90 -9.11 -12.78 -6.66
CA GLY A 90 -8.94 -12.24 -8.00
C GLY A 90 -8.33 -10.84 -8.06
N ASN A 91 -8.04 -10.19 -6.92
CA ASN A 91 -7.12 -9.04 -6.92
C ASN A 91 -5.70 -9.52 -7.23
N ARG A 92 -5.04 -8.84 -8.16
CA ARG A 92 -3.76 -9.26 -8.74
C ARG A 92 -2.54 -8.62 -8.07
N PHE A 93 -2.73 -7.82 -7.01
CA PHE A 93 -1.63 -7.11 -6.34
C PHE A 93 -0.58 -8.09 -5.81
N TRP A 94 -0.98 -9.05 -4.95
CA TRP A 94 -0.06 -10.01 -4.35
C TRP A 94 0.62 -10.91 -5.40
N PRO A 95 -0.11 -11.49 -6.39
CA PRO A 95 0.51 -12.19 -7.50
C PRO A 95 1.52 -11.36 -8.30
N ALA A 96 1.20 -10.09 -8.63
CA ALA A 96 2.11 -9.23 -9.38
C ALA A 96 3.33 -8.78 -8.57
N LEU A 97 3.15 -8.53 -7.26
CA LEU A 97 4.23 -8.22 -6.35
C LEU A 97 5.24 -9.38 -6.29
N HIS A 98 4.77 -10.62 -6.20
CA HIS A 98 5.66 -11.78 -6.25
C HIS A 98 6.29 -11.98 -7.63
N ALA A 99 5.50 -12.00 -8.70
CA ALA A 99 5.99 -12.26 -10.05
C ALA A 99 6.95 -11.19 -10.60
N SER A 100 6.91 -9.98 -10.02
CA SER A 100 7.88 -8.92 -10.30
C SER A 100 9.19 -9.07 -9.53
N GLY A 101 9.24 -9.96 -8.52
CA GLY A 101 10.40 -10.26 -7.71
C GLY A 101 10.51 -9.43 -6.42
N PHE A 102 9.50 -8.64 -6.05
CA PHE A 102 9.54 -7.86 -4.80
C PHE A 102 9.48 -8.75 -3.57
N THR A 103 8.81 -9.90 -3.65
CA THR A 103 8.73 -10.88 -2.57
C THR A 103 9.31 -12.23 -3.01
N PRO A 104 10.06 -12.93 -2.13
CA PRO A 104 10.74 -14.18 -2.48
C PRO A 104 9.77 -15.35 -2.73
N ARG A 105 8.55 -15.23 -2.21
CA ARG A 105 7.42 -16.15 -2.41
C ARG A 105 6.14 -15.34 -2.58
N LEU A 106 5.07 -16.01 -2.99
CA LEU A 106 3.73 -15.40 -3.00
C LEU A 106 3.22 -15.27 -1.56
N LEU A 107 3.21 -14.04 -1.05
CA LEU A 107 2.60 -13.70 0.24
C LEU A 107 1.06 -13.69 0.13
N ARG A 108 0.40 -14.12 1.19
CA ARG A 108 -1.04 -13.91 1.38
C ARG A 108 -1.32 -12.52 1.98
N PRO A 109 -2.54 -12.00 1.85
CA PRO A 109 -2.92 -10.73 2.47
C PRO A 109 -2.69 -10.69 4.00
N ASP A 110 -2.93 -11.80 4.71
CA ASP A 110 -2.69 -11.91 6.16
C ASP A 110 -1.20 -11.91 6.54
N GLU A 111 -0.31 -12.09 5.58
CA GLU A 111 1.14 -12.04 5.74
C GLU A 111 1.72 -10.62 5.46
N GLN A 112 0.86 -9.61 5.26
CA GLN A 112 1.30 -8.25 4.93
C GLN A 112 2.27 -7.63 5.94
N ALA A 113 2.28 -8.11 7.19
CA ALA A 113 3.21 -7.67 8.22
C ALA A 113 4.68 -8.06 7.93
N GLU A 114 4.95 -8.96 6.99
CA GLU A 114 6.31 -9.30 6.53
C GLU A 114 6.92 -8.21 5.63
N LEU A 115 6.09 -7.38 4.98
CA LEU A 115 6.52 -6.42 3.98
C LEU A 115 7.57 -5.41 4.47
N PRO A 116 7.47 -4.82 5.68
CA PRO A 116 8.48 -3.89 6.16
C PRO A 116 9.88 -4.51 6.25
N GLY A 117 9.98 -5.81 6.57
CA GLY A 117 11.25 -6.53 6.57
C GLY A 117 11.89 -6.68 5.19
N LEU A 118 11.10 -6.52 4.13
CA LEU A 118 11.53 -6.49 2.72
C LEU A 118 11.74 -5.05 2.20
N GLY A 119 11.61 -4.03 3.07
CA GLY A 119 11.65 -2.62 2.68
C GLY A 119 10.39 -2.16 1.93
N LEU A 120 9.27 -2.86 2.07
CA LEU A 120 8.02 -2.57 1.39
C LEU A 120 6.94 -2.12 2.37
N GLY A 121 6.08 -1.19 1.97
CA GLY A 121 4.93 -0.76 2.76
C GLY A 121 3.67 -0.66 1.91
N ILE A 122 2.51 -0.64 2.57
CA ILE A 122 1.20 -0.48 1.94
C ILE A 122 0.36 0.54 2.72
N SER A 123 -0.28 1.43 1.99
CA SER A 123 -1.25 2.43 2.46
C SER A 123 -2.34 2.62 1.40
N ASN A 124 -3.36 3.42 1.70
CA ASN A 124 -4.31 3.95 0.72
C ASN A 124 -4.42 5.48 0.80
N PHE A 125 -4.88 6.12 -0.28
CA PHE A 125 -5.27 7.54 -0.26
C PHE A 125 -6.43 7.77 0.69
N VAL A 126 -7.50 6.99 0.53
CA VAL A 126 -8.71 7.08 1.35
C VAL A 126 -8.74 5.89 2.30
N ALA A 127 -8.86 6.18 3.59
CA ALA A 127 -8.75 5.18 4.65
C ALA A 127 -9.99 4.28 4.78
N ARG A 128 -11.17 4.78 4.40
CA ARG A 128 -12.45 4.07 4.57
C ARG A 128 -12.68 3.06 3.44
N ALA A 129 -13.19 1.88 3.80
CA ALA A 129 -13.60 0.89 2.84
C ALA A 129 -14.90 1.30 2.11
N SER A 130 -15.02 0.93 0.84
CA SER A 130 -16.26 1.06 0.07
C SER A 130 -16.46 -0.10 -0.90
N ALA A 131 -17.67 -0.26 -1.42
CA ALA A 131 -17.99 -1.25 -2.46
C ALA A 131 -17.21 -0.97 -3.76
N ARG A 132 -17.11 0.29 -4.17
CA ARG A 132 -16.38 0.68 -5.39
C ARG A 132 -15.49 1.89 -5.16
N ALA A 133 -14.31 1.85 -5.77
CA ALA A 133 -13.42 3.02 -5.82
C ALA A 133 -14.03 4.22 -6.57
N ALA A 134 -14.99 3.96 -7.48
CA ALA A 134 -15.72 5.00 -8.21
C ALA A 134 -16.70 5.81 -7.34
N GLU A 135 -16.96 5.37 -6.10
CA GLU A 135 -17.82 6.07 -5.14
C GLU A 135 -17.03 7.11 -4.31
N LEU A 136 -15.73 7.27 -4.58
CA LEU A 136 -14.92 8.31 -3.96
C LEU A 136 -15.06 9.62 -4.72
N SER A 137 -15.33 10.69 -3.99
CA SER A 137 -15.32 12.03 -4.56
C SER A 137 -13.89 12.47 -4.91
N ASP A 138 -13.79 13.37 -5.89
CA ASP A 138 -12.51 14.01 -6.21
C ASP A 138 -11.88 14.70 -4.99
N GLU A 139 -12.71 15.25 -4.10
CA GLU A 139 -12.26 15.91 -2.87
C GLU A 139 -11.61 14.91 -1.91
N GLU A 140 -12.20 13.72 -1.75
CA GLU A 140 -11.59 12.65 -0.95
C GLU A 140 -10.25 12.20 -1.52
N LEU A 141 -10.11 12.13 -2.84
CA LEU A 141 -8.85 11.79 -3.49
C LEU A 141 -7.79 12.87 -3.30
N ARG A 142 -8.14 14.16 -3.40
CA ARG A 142 -7.23 15.29 -3.14
C ARG A 142 -6.80 15.33 -1.67
N ALA A 143 -7.74 15.17 -0.74
CA ALA A 143 -7.44 15.07 0.68
C ALA A 143 -6.54 13.86 0.99
N GLY A 144 -6.80 12.71 0.33
CA GLY A 144 -5.95 11.54 0.41
C GLY A 144 -4.53 11.79 -0.12
N GLY A 145 -4.39 12.58 -1.18
CA GLY A 145 -3.09 13.04 -1.69
C GLY A 145 -2.28 13.80 -0.63
N LEU A 146 -2.92 14.74 0.08
CA LEU A 146 -2.30 15.47 1.19
C LEU A 146 -1.92 14.55 2.35
N ALA A 147 -2.78 13.58 2.68
CA ALA A 147 -2.48 12.58 3.69
C ALA A 147 -1.27 11.70 3.30
N LEU A 148 -1.15 11.34 2.02
CA LEU A 148 0.00 10.60 1.50
C LEU A 148 1.29 11.44 1.62
N VAL A 149 1.26 12.73 1.27
CA VAL A 149 2.41 13.63 1.48
C VAL A 149 2.86 13.63 2.95
N ALA A 150 1.93 13.71 3.90
CA ALA A 150 2.25 13.65 5.32
C ALA A 150 2.88 12.31 5.75
N LYS A 151 2.40 11.19 5.20
CA LYS A 151 3.00 9.86 5.44
C LYS A 151 4.41 9.79 4.87
N VAL A 152 4.63 10.27 3.65
CA VAL A 152 5.95 10.24 3.00
C VAL A 152 6.95 11.10 3.75
N ARG A 153 6.56 12.30 4.22
CA ARG A 153 7.39 13.14 5.09
C ARG A 153 7.84 12.40 6.35
N ARG A 154 6.93 11.65 6.97
CA ARG A 154 7.18 10.93 8.23
C ARG A 154 8.04 9.68 8.04
N PHE A 155 7.70 8.83 7.09
CA PHE A 155 8.31 7.50 6.92
C PHE A 155 9.47 7.48 5.93
N ARG A 156 9.60 8.55 5.13
CA ARG A 156 10.68 8.77 4.15
C ARG A 156 10.95 7.55 3.26
N PRO A 157 9.94 7.00 2.56
CA PRO A 157 10.19 5.98 1.56
C PRO A 157 11.03 6.55 0.41
N GLU A 158 11.85 5.72 -0.24
CA GLU A 158 12.60 6.14 -1.43
C GLU A 158 11.66 6.34 -2.63
N TRP A 159 10.67 5.45 -2.78
CA TRP A 159 9.67 5.47 -3.84
C TRP A 159 8.24 5.36 -3.30
N VAL A 160 7.33 6.08 -3.95
CA VAL A 160 5.89 5.96 -3.75
C VAL A 160 5.27 5.42 -5.03
N ALA A 161 4.64 4.26 -4.93
CA ALA A 161 3.97 3.59 -6.04
C ALA A 161 2.46 3.71 -5.89
N VAL A 162 1.83 4.60 -6.65
CA VAL A 162 0.37 4.80 -6.62
C VAL A 162 -0.30 3.78 -7.54
N VAL A 163 -1.11 2.91 -6.94
CA VAL A 163 -1.77 1.78 -7.59
C VAL A 163 -3.16 2.21 -8.06
N GLY A 164 -3.21 2.81 -9.25
CA GLY A 164 -4.43 3.35 -9.86
C GLY A 164 -4.23 4.73 -10.48
N ILE A 165 -4.05 4.76 -11.80
CA ILE A 165 -3.77 5.99 -12.57
C ILE A 165 -4.84 7.08 -12.40
N THR A 166 -6.13 6.75 -12.41
CA THR A 166 -7.20 7.75 -12.28
C THR A 166 -7.14 8.46 -10.93
N ALA A 167 -6.94 7.69 -9.84
CA ALA A 167 -6.80 8.27 -8.51
C ALA A 167 -5.58 9.17 -8.41
N TYR A 168 -4.43 8.75 -8.98
CA TYR A 168 -3.23 9.57 -9.06
C TYR A 168 -3.50 10.91 -9.76
N ARG A 169 -4.10 10.87 -10.97
CA ARG A 169 -4.40 12.06 -11.78
C ARG A 169 -5.29 13.05 -11.02
N VAL A 170 -6.30 12.56 -10.30
CA VAL A 170 -7.19 13.42 -9.52
C VAL A 170 -6.49 13.96 -8.27
N ALA A 171 -5.84 13.09 -7.49
CA ALA A 171 -5.20 13.45 -6.22
C ALA A 171 -4.10 14.51 -6.39
N PHE A 172 -3.36 14.48 -7.50
CA PHE A 172 -2.24 15.40 -7.77
C PHE A 172 -2.49 16.39 -8.91
N GLY A 173 -3.68 16.37 -9.53
CA GLY A 173 -4.02 17.27 -10.64
C GLY A 173 -3.31 16.97 -11.96
N GLU A 174 -2.66 15.81 -12.10
CA GLU A 174 -1.79 15.48 -13.23
C GLU A 174 -2.53 14.75 -14.35
N ARG A 175 -3.44 15.43 -15.04
CA ARG A 175 -4.37 14.81 -16.02
C ARG A 175 -3.71 13.97 -17.13
N ARG A 176 -2.45 14.28 -17.47
CA ARG A 176 -1.69 13.61 -18.55
C ARG A 176 -0.75 12.50 -18.06
N ALA A 177 -0.68 12.23 -16.75
CA ALA A 177 0.17 11.18 -16.20
C ALA A 177 -0.12 9.83 -16.86
N THR A 178 0.91 9.03 -17.13
CA THR A 178 0.81 7.67 -17.67
C THR A 178 1.27 6.66 -16.64
N VAL A 179 1.06 5.36 -16.89
CA VAL A 179 1.70 4.29 -16.12
C VAL A 179 3.22 4.44 -16.25
N GLY A 180 3.96 4.14 -15.18
CA GLY A 180 5.41 4.25 -15.14
C GLY A 180 5.92 5.29 -14.14
N ARG A 181 7.21 5.62 -14.26
CA ARG A 181 7.87 6.69 -13.49
C ARG A 181 7.30 8.06 -13.81
N GLN A 182 7.15 8.91 -12.81
CA GLN A 182 6.73 10.31 -12.97
C GLN A 182 7.87 11.28 -12.66
N ASP A 183 7.79 12.48 -13.22
CA ASP A 183 8.72 13.58 -12.91
C ASP A 183 8.47 14.18 -11.52
N ARG A 184 7.21 14.14 -11.06
CA ARG A 184 6.84 14.55 -9.71
C ARG A 184 7.63 13.75 -8.68
N ARG A 185 8.04 14.48 -7.63
CA ARG A 185 8.48 13.89 -6.36
C ARG A 185 7.51 14.25 -5.23
N ILE A 186 7.44 13.40 -4.21
CA ILE A 186 6.69 13.67 -2.98
C ILE A 186 7.71 13.70 -1.85
N GLU A 187 7.97 14.88 -1.28
CA GLU A 187 8.92 15.04 -0.16
C GLU A 187 10.29 14.37 -0.45
N GLY A 188 10.77 14.50 -1.69
CA GLY A 188 12.01 13.89 -2.18
C GLY A 188 11.88 12.47 -2.73
N ALA A 189 10.85 11.72 -2.34
CA ALA A 189 10.59 10.37 -2.85
C ALA A 189 10.24 10.39 -4.35
N GLY A 190 10.76 9.43 -5.10
CA GLY A 190 10.37 9.21 -6.49
C GLY A 190 8.92 8.70 -6.57
N VAL A 191 8.22 9.02 -7.65
CA VAL A 191 6.83 8.59 -7.85
C VAL A 191 6.74 7.63 -9.03
N TRP A 192 5.97 6.56 -8.83
CA TRP A 192 5.61 5.59 -9.86
C TRP A 192 4.10 5.40 -9.87
N VAL A 193 3.50 5.34 -11.06
CA VAL A 193 2.08 5.05 -11.23
C VAL A 193 1.95 3.64 -11.78
N LEU A 194 1.18 2.82 -11.08
CA LEU A 194 0.89 1.43 -11.45
C LEU A 194 -0.58 1.29 -11.86
N PRO A 195 -0.91 0.30 -12.72
CA PRO A 195 -2.30 0.00 -13.05
C PRO A 195 -3.08 -0.50 -11.82
N ASN A 196 -4.41 -0.39 -11.86
CA ASN A 196 -5.25 -0.96 -10.80
C ASN A 196 -5.28 -2.50 -10.91
N PRO A 197 -4.91 -3.25 -9.85
CA PRO A 197 -4.79 -4.70 -9.83
C PRO A 197 -6.13 -5.43 -9.67
N SER A 198 -7.24 -4.70 -9.55
CA SER A 198 -8.57 -5.30 -9.40
C SER A 198 -8.85 -6.31 -10.53
N GLY A 199 -9.41 -7.46 -10.16
CA GLY A 199 -9.84 -8.50 -11.10
C GLY A 199 -10.81 -8.00 -12.17
N LEU A 200 -11.57 -6.94 -11.86
CA LEU A 200 -12.53 -6.27 -12.75
C LEU A 200 -11.87 -5.49 -13.89
N ASN A 201 -10.58 -5.19 -13.78
CA ASN A 201 -9.81 -4.54 -14.82
C ASN A 201 -9.31 -5.61 -15.82
N ALA A 202 -10.08 -5.84 -16.89
CA ALA A 202 -9.78 -6.87 -17.89
C ALA A 202 -8.55 -6.55 -18.75
N HIS A 203 -8.18 -5.27 -18.88
CA HIS A 203 -7.03 -4.83 -19.69
C HIS A 203 -5.68 -5.21 -19.08
N TRP A 204 -5.63 -5.51 -17.78
CA TRP A 204 -4.39 -5.83 -17.08
C TRP A 204 -4.43 -7.27 -16.57
N THR A 205 -3.67 -8.13 -17.25
CA THR A 205 -3.42 -9.50 -16.81
C THR A 205 -2.44 -9.49 -15.64
N ALA A 206 -2.33 -10.61 -14.92
CA ALA A 206 -1.31 -10.74 -13.87
C ALA A 206 0.10 -10.54 -14.43
N GLY A 207 0.35 -11.02 -15.66
CA GLY A 207 1.65 -10.88 -16.33
C GLY A 207 2.00 -9.44 -16.71
N THR A 208 1.06 -8.70 -17.32
CA THR A 208 1.33 -7.30 -17.70
C THR A 208 1.47 -6.41 -16.47
N LEU A 209 0.67 -6.66 -15.43
CA LEU A 209 0.82 -5.96 -14.16
C LEU A 209 2.18 -6.26 -13.50
N ALA A 210 2.62 -7.53 -13.50
CA ALA A 210 3.92 -7.90 -12.97
C ALA A 210 5.08 -7.25 -13.74
N ALA A 211 4.95 -7.03 -15.04
CA ALA A 211 5.95 -6.33 -15.84
C ALA A 211 6.12 -4.87 -15.38
N GLU A 212 5.02 -4.15 -15.13
CA GLU A 212 5.07 -2.77 -14.60
C GLU A 212 5.69 -2.70 -13.20
N PHE A 213 5.34 -3.66 -12.33
CA PHE A 213 5.95 -3.76 -11.01
C PHE A 213 7.45 -4.07 -11.12
N ARG A 214 7.86 -4.89 -12.08
CA ARG A 214 9.28 -5.25 -12.28
C ARG A 214 10.13 -4.04 -12.69
N GLN A 215 9.61 -3.16 -13.54
CA GLN A 215 10.31 -1.92 -13.90
C GLN A 215 10.56 -1.04 -12.67
N LEU A 216 9.53 -0.85 -11.83
CA LEU A 216 9.70 -0.15 -10.56
C LEU A 216 10.74 -0.86 -9.68
N ARG A 217 10.68 -2.19 -9.58
CA ARG A 217 11.62 -2.97 -8.77
C ARG A 217 13.06 -2.72 -9.22
N GLN A 218 13.36 -2.82 -10.51
CA GLN A 218 14.71 -2.64 -11.04
C GLN A 218 15.29 -1.28 -10.62
N VAL A 219 14.52 -0.21 -10.79
CA VAL A 219 14.92 1.14 -10.39
C VAL A 219 15.05 1.27 -8.88
N ALA A 220 14.10 0.73 -8.12
CA ALA A 220 14.11 0.85 -6.67
C ALA A 220 15.27 0.06 -6.05
N MET A 221 15.56 -1.17 -6.49
CA MET A 221 16.60 -2.04 -5.90
C MET A 221 18.00 -1.78 -6.44
N GLY A 222 18.16 -0.89 -7.43
CA GLY A 222 19.46 -0.64 -8.05
C GLY A 222 19.94 -1.80 -8.91
N ASP A 223 19.02 -2.64 -9.40
CA ASP A 223 19.37 -3.66 -10.39
C ASP A 223 19.59 -2.90 -11.70
N GLU A 224 20.84 -2.81 -12.15
CA GLU A 224 21.23 -2.08 -13.35
C GLU A 224 20.36 -2.49 -14.55
N THR A 225 19.63 -1.52 -15.12
CA THR A 225 19.20 -1.63 -16.51
C THR A 225 20.47 -1.51 -17.35
N PRO A 226 20.83 -2.48 -18.22
CA PRO A 226 21.93 -2.28 -19.15
C PRO A 226 21.65 -0.99 -19.92
N GLN A 227 22.53 -0.01 -19.74
CA GLN A 227 22.50 1.23 -20.48
C GLN A 227 22.66 0.83 -21.95
N GLN A 228 21.60 0.96 -22.74
CA GLN A 228 21.73 0.82 -24.19
C GLN A 228 22.68 1.91 -24.64
N GLY A 229 23.93 1.52 -24.89
CA GLY A 229 24.95 2.40 -25.43
C GLY A 229 24.47 2.91 -26.77
N LEU A 230 24.13 4.19 -26.84
CA LEU A 230 24.18 4.91 -28.09
C LEU A 230 25.65 4.96 -28.48
N GLY A 231 26.02 4.02 -29.36
CA GLY A 231 27.31 3.97 -30.00
C GLY A 231 27.61 5.30 -30.63
N GLY A 232 28.70 5.92 -30.18
CA GLY A 232 29.35 6.95 -30.97
C GLY A 232 29.80 6.33 -32.29
N SER A 233 29.29 6.85 -33.38
CA SER A 233 29.97 6.81 -34.67
C SER A 233 30.46 8.22 -34.94
N GLY A 234 31.70 8.47 -34.52
CA GLY A 234 32.54 9.46 -35.19
C GLY A 234 33.06 8.87 -36.49
N GLY A 235 33.06 9.71 -37.53
CA GLY A 235 33.55 9.45 -38.88
C GLY A 235 33.22 10.66 -39.72
#